data_AF-A0A9J6FVW7-F1
#
_entry.id   AF-A0A9J6FVW7-F1
#
_cell.length_a   1.000
_cell.length_b   1.000
_cell.length_c   1.000
_cell.angle_alpha   90.00
_cell.angle_beta   90.00
_cell.angle_gamma   90.00
#
_symmetry.space_group_name_H-M   'P 1'
#
loop_
_entity.id
_entity.type
_entity.pdbx_description
1 polymer ?
#
loop_
_entity_poly.entity_id
_entity_poly.type
_entity_poly.pdbx_seq_one_letter_code
_entity_poly.pdbx_strand_id
1 'polypeptide(L)'
;MRSAPRNCLSFVCVWTQKPGDNSESFLAAYREFFEAHKGQATVTIDHVQQKLPRDSCADPLWQVRCKLQLDSSLSLNQLESLSTDIARQWCTAGRSSFGLCSPLQWLQPDRRHGFWHGFFAVETNIKMRSISFGTFAGLNLFAERHCIGGQSTHDDYCVDCTFKHGERILQVFVELTHRSTCEVKQGKELYQLSMHYSNIFRVVVHDPVGGPTDVFLHLHTVPLFRRVPDIWECHSLNSSRWTRQTRRDRMNFQRTLQIGCACCSVLKSEDVGGCFVVKLGFSDSHEARRTVGRLSRKCKRPWFEFAPVSTHTVGRDADGLRQRLCERLEPQIGFACCYALNALLQKSDDIAMQLMLLMSEQFDAVLRDLESFAAQNESALEVTLFTIKTALENHSIVTFCTVLPTLFARICRTHVPSPVPRGSCLVRRVFVTPSHIFYMPPCYPCRKQSASQV
;
A
#
# COMPACT_ATOMS: atom_id res chain seq x y z
N MET A 1 -16.12 -38.77 -3.29
CA MET A 1 -15.94 -37.36 -3.67
C MET A 1 -15.09 -37.31 -4.95
N ARG A 2 -15.65 -36.88 -6.08
CA ARG A 2 -15.01 -36.92 -7.40
C ARG A 2 -13.90 -35.85 -7.49
N SER A 3 -12.64 -36.26 -7.59
CA SER A 3 -11.50 -35.35 -7.83
C SER A 3 -11.45 -34.96 -9.31
N ALA A 4 -11.85 -33.73 -9.63
CA ALA A 4 -11.67 -33.11 -10.93
C ALA A 4 -10.17 -32.80 -11.20
N PRO A 5 -9.74 -32.62 -12.47
CA PRO A 5 -8.38 -32.91 -12.91
C PRO A 5 -7.34 -31.91 -12.39
N ARG A 6 -6.19 -32.44 -11.96
CA ARG A 6 -5.06 -31.73 -11.32
C ARG A 6 -4.18 -30.91 -12.29
N ASN A 7 -4.66 -30.57 -13.49
CA ASN A 7 -3.82 -30.06 -14.58
C ASN A 7 -4.23 -28.66 -15.07
N CYS A 8 -4.75 -27.81 -14.18
CA CYS A 8 -5.16 -26.46 -14.56
C CYS A 8 -4.56 -25.43 -13.61
N LEU A 9 -3.93 -24.39 -14.18
CA LEU A 9 -3.62 -23.17 -13.46
C LEU A 9 -4.67 -22.12 -13.79
N SER A 10 -5.05 -21.31 -12.80
CA SER A 10 -5.97 -20.20 -13.01
C SER A 10 -5.39 -18.92 -12.44
N PHE A 11 -5.54 -17.85 -13.20
CA PHE A 11 -5.12 -16.51 -12.86
C PHE A 11 -6.29 -15.55 -13.07
N VAL A 12 -6.35 -14.50 -12.25
CA VAL A 12 -7.22 -13.35 -12.47
C VAL A 12 -6.33 -12.17 -12.82
N CYS A 13 -6.44 -11.67 -14.03
CA CYS A 13 -5.78 -10.45 -14.47
C CYS A 13 -6.67 -9.27 -14.11
N VAL A 14 -6.10 -8.24 -13.48
CA VAL A 14 -6.81 -7.03 -13.04
C VAL A 14 -6.12 -5.79 -13.61
N TRP A 15 -6.90 -4.86 -14.15
CA TRP A 15 -6.39 -3.61 -14.71
C TRP A 15 -7.32 -2.42 -14.44
N THR A 16 -6.76 -1.22 -14.52
CA THR A 16 -7.49 0.04 -14.69
C THR A 16 -7.43 0.46 -16.16
N GLN A 17 -8.53 1.03 -16.63
CA GLN A 17 -8.69 1.47 -18.02
C GLN A 17 -8.84 3.00 -18.02
N LYS A 18 -8.03 3.70 -18.81
CA LYS A 18 -8.18 5.16 -19.00
C LYS A 18 -9.37 5.46 -19.92
N PRO A 19 -9.95 6.68 -19.85
CA PRO A 19 -10.92 7.11 -20.83
C PRO A 19 -10.35 6.99 -22.26
N GLY A 20 -11.01 6.22 -23.12
CA GLY A 20 -10.59 5.99 -24.51
C GLY A 20 -9.76 4.73 -24.76
N ASP A 21 -9.29 4.03 -23.72
CA ASP A 21 -8.64 2.73 -23.88
C ASP A 21 -9.66 1.69 -24.39
N ASN A 22 -9.19 0.70 -25.16
CA ASN A 22 -10.01 -0.43 -25.61
C ASN A 22 -9.69 -1.67 -24.77
N SER A 23 -10.68 -2.28 -24.12
CA SER A 23 -10.49 -3.50 -23.33
C SER A 23 -9.91 -4.66 -24.14
N GLU A 24 -10.14 -4.69 -25.47
CA GLU A 24 -9.57 -5.71 -26.36
C GLU A 24 -8.04 -5.66 -26.44
N SER A 25 -7.40 -4.50 -26.27
CA SER A 25 -5.93 -4.43 -26.29
C SER A 25 -5.31 -5.15 -25.09
N PHE A 26 -5.94 -5.03 -23.92
CA PHE A 26 -5.56 -5.77 -22.70
C PHE A 26 -5.75 -7.27 -22.90
N LEU A 27 -6.90 -7.69 -23.45
CA LEU A 27 -7.17 -9.10 -23.72
C LEU A 27 -6.19 -9.69 -24.73
N ALA A 28 -5.84 -8.97 -25.80
CA ALA A 28 -4.85 -9.39 -26.78
C ALA A 28 -3.48 -9.59 -26.11
N ALA A 29 -3.03 -8.65 -25.29
CA ALA A 29 -1.77 -8.77 -24.55
C ALA A 29 -1.78 -9.97 -23.58
N TYR A 30 -2.91 -10.25 -22.92
CA TYR A 30 -3.03 -11.41 -22.05
C TYR A 30 -2.97 -12.72 -22.83
N ARG A 31 -3.64 -12.81 -23.99
CA ARG A 31 -3.55 -13.97 -24.88
C ARG A 31 -2.10 -14.19 -25.30
N GLU A 32 -1.46 -13.17 -25.86
CA GLU A 32 -0.07 -13.25 -26.31
C GLU A 32 0.87 -13.71 -25.19
N PHE A 33 0.73 -13.12 -23.99
CA PHE A 33 1.55 -13.50 -22.84
C PHE A 33 1.36 -14.98 -22.46
N PHE A 34 0.13 -15.45 -22.29
CA PHE A 34 -0.11 -16.84 -21.89
C PHE A 34 0.16 -17.83 -23.04
N GLU A 35 -0.02 -17.42 -24.29
CA GLU A 35 0.30 -18.24 -25.47
C GLU A 35 1.80 -18.37 -25.73
N ALA A 36 2.62 -17.37 -25.35
CA ALA A 36 4.07 -17.56 -25.33
C ALA A 36 4.49 -18.70 -24.38
N HIS A 37 3.63 -19.07 -23.43
CA HIS A 37 3.80 -20.18 -22.50
C HIS A 37 3.00 -21.44 -22.90
N LYS A 38 2.45 -21.48 -24.13
CA LYS A 38 1.59 -22.55 -24.67
C LYS A 38 2.28 -23.90 -24.87
N GLY A 39 3.61 -23.96 -24.80
CA GLY A 39 4.38 -25.19 -25.03
C GLY A 39 4.00 -26.39 -24.17
N GLN A 40 3.12 -26.22 -23.17
CA GLN A 40 2.56 -27.29 -22.34
C GLN A 40 1.06 -27.12 -22.03
N ALA A 41 0.33 -26.15 -22.62
CA ALA A 41 -1.03 -25.80 -22.19
C ALA A 41 -1.94 -25.14 -23.25
N THR A 42 -3.25 -25.38 -23.13
CA THR A 42 -4.31 -24.60 -23.80
C THR A 42 -4.76 -23.44 -22.91
N VAL A 43 -4.85 -22.23 -23.47
CA VAL A 43 -5.28 -21.01 -22.74
C VAL A 43 -6.76 -20.73 -23.04
N THR A 44 -7.56 -20.57 -22.00
CA THR A 44 -8.94 -20.06 -22.11
C THR A 44 -9.08 -18.78 -21.30
N ILE A 45 -9.64 -17.74 -21.91
CA ILE A 45 -9.93 -16.46 -21.26
C ILE A 45 -11.44 -16.34 -21.13
N ASP A 46 -11.92 -16.18 -19.89
CA ASP A 46 -13.34 -16.02 -19.57
C ASP A 46 -13.83 -14.60 -19.98
N HIS A 47 -15.10 -14.29 -19.76
CA HIS A 47 -15.64 -12.95 -20.03
C HIS A 47 -15.07 -11.88 -19.10
N VAL A 48 -14.85 -10.69 -19.65
CA VAL A 48 -14.45 -9.49 -18.91
C VAL A 48 -15.56 -9.11 -17.93
N GLN A 49 -15.17 -8.83 -16.69
CA GLN A 49 -16.06 -8.36 -15.65
C GLN A 49 -15.52 -7.06 -15.07
N GLN A 50 -16.40 -6.08 -14.92
CA GLN A 50 -16.09 -4.94 -14.07
C GLN A 50 -16.21 -5.40 -12.61
N LYS A 51 -15.13 -5.25 -11.85
CA LYS A 51 -15.12 -5.53 -10.43
C LYS A 51 -15.99 -4.47 -9.76
N LEU A 52 -17.13 -4.87 -9.21
CA LEU A 52 -18.01 -3.97 -8.48
C LEU A 52 -17.18 -3.23 -7.43
N PRO A 53 -17.05 -1.90 -7.53
CA PRO A 53 -16.33 -1.14 -6.53
C PRO A 53 -16.97 -1.39 -5.16
N ARG A 54 -16.17 -1.62 -4.11
CA ARG A 54 -16.72 -1.60 -2.75
C ARG A 54 -17.30 -0.23 -2.41
N ASP A 55 -16.73 0.81 -3.02
CA ASP A 55 -17.16 2.20 -2.92
C ASP A 55 -17.35 2.78 -4.32
N SER A 56 -18.44 3.50 -4.57
CA SER A 56 -18.81 4.11 -5.86
C SER A 56 -17.85 5.21 -6.36
N CYS A 57 -16.69 5.36 -5.73
CA CYS A 57 -15.69 6.41 -5.87
C CYS A 57 -14.30 5.87 -6.31
N ALA A 58 -14.13 4.55 -6.37
CA ALA A 58 -12.87 3.94 -6.82
C ALA A 58 -12.74 3.98 -8.36
N ASP A 59 -11.50 3.92 -8.86
CA ASP A 59 -11.26 3.69 -10.29
C ASP A 59 -11.96 2.40 -10.74
N PRO A 60 -12.55 2.36 -11.95
CA PRO A 60 -13.16 1.15 -12.47
C PRO A 60 -12.07 0.10 -12.67
N LEU A 61 -12.11 -0.93 -11.82
CA LEU A 61 -11.25 -2.10 -11.95
C LEU A 61 -11.93 -3.12 -12.83
N TRP A 62 -11.23 -3.55 -13.84
CA TRP A 62 -11.66 -4.63 -14.71
C TRP A 62 -10.88 -5.89 -14.37
N GLN A 63 -11.53 -7.04 -14.53
CA GLN A 63 -10.89 -8.32 -14.29
C GLN A 63 -11.32 -9.34 -15.34
N VAL A 64 -10.41 -10.26 -15.63
CA VAL A 64 -10.69 -11.43 -16.45
C VAL A 64 -9.99 -12.64 -15.87
N ARG A 65 -10.64 -13.80 -15.94
CA ARG A 65 -10.04 -15.05 -15.51
C ARG A 65 -9.40 -15.73 -16.71
N CYS A 66 -8.12 -16.04 -16.58
CA CYS A 66 -7.36 -16.84 -17.53
C CYS A 66 -7.13 -18.22 -16.91
N LYS A 67 -7.40 -19.28 -17.67
CA LYS A 67 -7.12 -20.67 -17.27
C LYS A 67 -6.15 -21.27 -18.27
N LEU A 68 -5.12 -21.93 -17.75
CA LEU A 68 -4.16 -22.69 -18.52
C LEU A 68 -4.41 -24.17 -18.22
N GLN A 69 -4.92 -24.88 -19.21
CA GLN A 69 -5.17 -26.31 -19.16
C GLN A 69 -3.94 -27.04 -19.69
N LEU A 70 -3.23 -27.77 -18.84
CA LEU A 70 -1.99 -28.45 -19.18
C LEU A 70 -2.27 -29.79 -19.87
N ASP A 71 -1.48 -30.11 -20.88
CA ASP A 71 -1.64 -31.32 -21.71
C ASP A 71 -1.21 -32.59 -20.96
N SER A 72 -0.30 -32.46 -19.99
CA SER A 72 0.20 -33.56 -19.18
C SER A 72 -0.06 -33.32 -17.69
N SER A 73 -0.14 -34.41 -16.93
CA SER A 73 -0.29 -34.32 -15.47
C SER A 73 1.02 -33.95 -14.81
N LEU A 74 1.08 -32.73 -14.28
CA LEU A 74 2.18 -32.25 -13.46
C LEU A 74 1.94 -32.59 -11.98
N SER A 75 3.03 -32.86 -11.27
CA SER A 75 3.01 -32.91 -9.80
C SER A 75 2.69 -31.52 -9.21
N LEU A 76 2.24 -31.47 -7.96
CA LEU A 76 1.96 -30.20 -7.27
C LEU A 76 3.17 -29.26 -7.26
N ASN A 77 4.37 -29.78 -7.02
CA ASN A 77 5.61 -28.98 -7.02
C ASN A 77 5.91 -28.41 -8.42
N GLN A 78 5.63 -29.16 -9.49
CA GLN A 78 5.81 -28.68 -10.86
C GLN A 78 4.79 -27.60 -11.22
N LEU A 79 3.54 -27.73 -10.75
CA LEU A 79 2.52 -26.69 -10.91
C LEU A 79 2.87 -25.40 -10.15
N GLU A 80 3.36 -25.53 -8.92
CA GLU A 80 3.84 -24.40 -8.11
C GLU A 80 5.02 -23.70 -8.78
N SER A 81 5.98 -24.46 -9.33
CA SER A 81 7.11 -23.91 -10.10
C SER A 81 6.61 -23.17 -11.34
N LEU A 82 5.76 -23.79 -12.16
CA LEU A 82 5.22 -23.18 -13.37
C LEU A 82 4.42 -21.90 -13.05
N SER A 83 3.58 -21.93 -12.02
CA SER A 83 2.84 -20.74 -11.58
C SER A 83 3.77 -19.62 -11.10
N THR A 84 4.86 -19.97 -10.41
CA THR A 84 5.88 -19.01 -9.98
C THR A 84 6.59 -18.41 -11.20
N ASP A 85 6.97 -19.24 -12.16
CA ASP A 85 7.66 -18.79 -13.37
C ASP A 85 6.79 -17.86 -14.21
N ILE A 86 5.50 -18.19 -14.40
CA ILE A 86 4.52 -17.32 -15.05
C ILE A 86 4.43 -15.96 -14.32
N ALA A 87 4.33 -15.96 -12.99
CA ALA A 87 4.23 -14.74 -12.21
C ALA A 87 5.49 -13.85 -12.32
N ARG A 88 6.67 -14.46 -12.40
CA ARG A 88 7.94 -13.74 -12.61
C ARG A 88 8.04 -13.16 -14.01
N GLN A 89 7.67 -13.94 -15.01
CA GLN A 89 7.64 -13.46 -16.40
C GLN A 89 6.62 -12.35 -16.59
N TRP A 90 5.49 -12.39 -15.88
CA TRP A 90 4.52 -11.28 -15.85
C TRP A 90 5.16 -9.99 -15.33
N CYS A 91 5.89 -10.06 -14.21
CA CYS A 91 6.61 -8.92 -13.63
C CYS A 91 7.70 -8.37 -14.56
N THR A 92 8.37 -9.25 -15.33
CA THR A 92 9.39 -8.85 -16.30
C THR A 92 8.78 -8.22 -17.56
N ALA A 93 7.87 -8.94 -18.23
CA ALA A 93 7.25 -8.51 -19.49
C ALA A 93 6.49 -7.19 -19.33
N GLY A 94 5.83 -7.00 -18.18
CA GLY A 94 5.11 -5.79 -17.89
C GLY A 94 5.99 -4.53 -17.77
N ARG A 95 7.31 -4.66 -17.54
CA ARG A 95 8.27 -3.54 -17.54
C ARG A 95 8.75 -3.14 -18.94
N SER A 96 8.76 -4.09 -19.88
CA SER A 96 9.27 -3.86 -21.24
C SER A 96 8.38 -2.94 -22.08
N SER A 97 7.14 -2.73 -21.64
CA SER A 97 6.23 -1.75 -22.22
C SER A 97 6.62 -0.34 -21.71
N PHE A 98 7.37 0.41 -22.51
CA PHE A 98 7.73 1.80 -22.20
C PHE A 98 6.46 2.68 -22.18
N GLY A 99 5.86 2.83 -20.99
CA GLY A 99 4.72 3.71 -20.75
C GLY A 99 4.08 3.48 -19.38
N LEU A 100 3.41 4.51 -18.84
CA LEU A 100 2.68 4.46 -17.56
C LEU A 100 1.50 3.46 -17.57
N CYS A 101 1.15 2.89 -18.73
CA CYS A 101 0.01 2.00 -18.91
C CYS A 101 0.42 0.70 -19.62
N SER A 102 1.30 -0.08 -18.98
CA SER A 102 1.49 -1.48 -19.39
C SER A 102 0.14 -2.22 -19.32
N PRO A 103 -0.24 -3.03 -20.33
CA PRO A 103 -1.45 -3.83 -20.26
C PRO A 103 -1.35 -4.92 -19.19
N LEU A 104 -0.12 -5.37 -18.89
CA LEU A 104 0.18 -6.37 -17.86
C LEU A 104 0.28 -5.69 -16.49
N GLN A 105 -0.86 -5.44 -15.85
CA GLN A 105 -0.91 -4.81 -14.53
C GLN A 105 -0.88 -5.88 -13.44
N TRP A 106 -2.00 -6.21 -12.82
CA TRP A 106 -2.04 -7.16 -11.72
C TRP A 106 -2.38 -8.57 -12.18
N LEU A 107 -1.61 -9.55 -11.69
CA LEU A 107 -1.83 -10.97 -11.87
C LEU A 107 -2.10 -11.62 -10.52
N GLN A 108 -3.30 -12.10 -10.30
CA GLN A 108 -3.67 -12.82 -9.09
C GLN A 108 -3.75 -14.33 -9.38
N PRO A 109 -2.75 -15.15 -8.96
CA PRO A 109 -2.83 -16.59 -9.11
C PRO A 109 -3.85 -17.21 -8.14
N ASP A 110 -4.44 -18.35 -8.52
CA ASP A 110 -5.25 -19.15 -7.60
C ASP A 110 -4.39 -19.64 -6.42
N ARG A 111 -4.82 -19.29 -5.21
CA ARG A 111 -4.17 -19.65 -3.96
C ARG A 111 -4.02 -21.15 -3.72
N ARG A 112 -4.80 -21.99 -4.42
CA ARG A 112 -4.72 -23.45 -4.31
C ARG A 112 -3.46 -24.03 -4.96
N HIS A 113 -2.94 -23.37 -5.99
CA HIS A 113 -1.89 -23.90 -6.86
C HIS A 113 -0.72 -22.94 -7.09
N GLY A 114 -0.87 -21.65 -6.77
CA GLY A 114 0.11 -20.62 -7.12
C GLY A 114 1.09 -20.19 -6.03
N PHE A 115 1.09 -20.81 -4.85
CA PHE A 115 1.98 -20.41 -3.74
C PHE A 115 2.51 -21.63 -2.99
N TRP A 116 3.80 -21.64 -2.65
CA TRP A 116 4.51 -22.70 -1.93
C TRP A 116 3.79 -23.29 -0.71
N HIS A 117 3.66 -24.64 -0.65
CA HIS A 117 2.82 -25.34 0.35
C HIS A 117 3.51 -25.80 1.65
N GLY A 118 4.74 -25.35 1.94
CA GLY A 118 5.45 -25.72 3.18
C GLY A 118 4.82 -25.18 4.47
N PHE A 119 4.89 -25.94 5.57
CA PHE A 119 4.52 -25.46 6.92
C PHE A 119 5.76 -25.10 7.73
N PHE A 120 5.89 -23.83 8.10
CA PHE A 120 6.85 -23.36 9.09
C PHE A 120 6.13 -22.43 10.05
N ALA A 121 6.35 -22.63 11.34
CA ALA A 121 5.73 -21.80 12.37
C ALA A 121 6.39 -20.42 12.46
N VAL A 122 7.71 -20.37 12.23
CA VAL A 122 8.53 -19.17 12.35
C VAL A 122 9.66 -19.23 11.31
N GLU A 123 9.90 -18.11 10.63
CA GLU A 123 11.07 -17.86 9.78
C GLU A 123 11.77 -16.60 10.33
N THR A 124 13.01 -16.74 10.81
CA THR A 124 13.77 -15.67 11.49
C THR A 124 14.95 -15.20 10.67
N ASN A 125 15.36 -13.95 10.90
CA ASN A 125 16.59 -13.35 10.37
C ASN A 125 16.66 -13.34 8.83
N ILE A 126 15.50 -13.25 8.16
CA ILE A 126 15.45 -13.12 6.70
C ILE A 126 16.06 -11.78 6.35
N LYS A 127 17.17 -11.81 5.60
CA LYS A 127 17.93 -10.61 5.26
C LYS A 127 17.19 -9.78 4.22
N MET A 128 17.01 -8.50 4.55
CA MET A 128 16.40 -7.53 3.66
C MET A 128 17.46 -6.58 3.13
N ARG A 129 17.28 -6.15 1.88
CA ARG A 129 18.07 -5.06 1.30
C ARG A 129 17.57 -3.72 1.83
N SER A 130 16.25 -3.57 1.96
CA SER A 130 15.62 -2.32 2.35
C SER A 130 14.20 -2.49 2.88
N ILE A 131 13.79 -1.50 3.66
CA ILE A 131 12.38 -1.23 3.99
C ILE A 131 12.04 0.19 3.52
N SER A 132 10.93 0.33 2.80
CA SER A 132 10.46 1.62 2.33
C SER A 132 9.00 1.88 2.71
N PHE A 133 8.64 3.16 2.81
CA PHE A 133 7.31 3.65 3.13
C PHE A 133 6.83 4.56 2.01
N GLY A 134 5.59 4.38 1.59
CA GLY A 134 5.01 5.17 0.52
C GLY A 134 3.57 4.83 0.24
N THR A 135 3.18 5.07 -1.01
CA THR A 135 1.82 4.84 -1.52
C THR A 135 1.83 4.36 -2.97
N PHE A 136 0.74 3.75 -3.42
CA PHE A 136 0.54 3.38 -4.81
C PHE A 136 -0.20 4.49 -5.56
N ALA A 137 0.37 4.94 -6.67
CA ALA A 137 -0.33 5.75 -7.66
C ALA A 137 -0.82 4.82 -8.78
N GLY A 138 -2.09 4.42 -8.72
CA GLY A 138 -2.64 3.39 -9.63
C GLY A 138 -2.17 1.98 -9.28
N LEU A 139 -1.92 1.13 -10.29
CA LEU A 139 -1.64 -0.30 -10.09
C LEU A 139 -0.15 -0.68 -10.20
N ASN A 140 0.68 0.13 -10.86
CA ASN A 140 2.05 -0.22 -11.24
C ASN A 140 3.11 0.76 -10.74
N LEU A 141 2.72 1.81 -10.02
CA LEU A 141 3.64 2.85 -9.57
C LEU A 141 3.61 2.98 -8.05
N PHE A 142 4.76 2.72 -7.42
CA PHE A 142 4.98 2.99 -6.00
C PHE A 142 5.74 4.29 -5.83
N ALA A 143 5.07 5.30 -5.28
CA ALA A 143 5.70 6.54 -4.84
C ALA A 143 6.34 6.32 -3.48
N GLU A 144 7.67 6.23 -3.46
CA GLU A 144 8.48 6.03 -2.27
C GLU A 144 8.78 7.35 -1.60
N ARG A 145 8.25 7.53 -0.38
CA ARG A 145 8.51 8.71 0.44
C ARG A 145 9.80 8.57 1.24
N HIS A 146 9.98 7.40 1.86
CA HIS A 146 11.13 7.10 2.69
C HIS A 146 11.66 5.70 2.43
N CYS A 147 12.99 5.54 2.49
CA CYS A 147 13.68 4.27 2.33
C CYS A 147 14.81 4.17 3.36
N ILE A 148 14.89 3.02 4.03
CA ILE A 148 16.04 2.59 4.83
C ILE A 148 16.58 1.37 4.09
N GLY A 149 17.79 1.44 3.52
CA GLY A 149 18.32 0.31 2.75
C GLY A 149 18.67 0.53 1.30
N GLY A 150 18.36 1.70 0.73
CA GLY A 150 18.49 1.94 -0.71
C GLY A 150 19.82 2.59 -1.09
N GLN A 151 20.60 1.95 -1.96
CA GLN A 151 21.74 2.48 -2.75
C GLN A 151 22.87 3.21 -2.02
N SER A 152 22.79 3.46 -0.71
CA SER A 152 23.86 4.08 0.06
C SER A 152 24.97 3.06 0.32
N THR A 153 26.17 3.38 -0.13
CA THR A 153 27.43 2.64 0.07
C THR A 153 27.93 2.61 1.52
N HIS A 154 27.09 2.96 2.49
CA HIS A 154 27.44 3.04 3.90
C HIS A 154 26.77 1.91 4.68
N ASP A 155 27.58 1.07 5.32
CA ASP A 155 27.21 -0.06 6.21
C ASP A 155 26.56 0.40 7.54
N ASP A 156 25.94 1.57 7.55
CA ASP A 156 25.44 2.22 8.77
C ASP A 156 24.10 1.61 9.24
N TYR A 157 23.60 0.57 8.57
CA TYR A 157 22.38 -0.12 8.96
C TYR A 157 22.37 -1.62 8.61
N CYS A 158 21.55 -2.38 9.33
CA CYS A 158 21.15 -3.74 8.97
C CYS A 158 19.63 -3.84 9.09
N VAL A 159 18.98 -4.38 8.05
CA VAL A 159 17.53 -4.64 8.06
C VAL A 159 17.30 -6.13 7.88
N ASP A 160 16.53 -6.71 8.79
CA ASP A 160 16.07 -8.09 8.69
C ASP A 160 14.62 -8.21 9.15
N CYS A 161 14.00 -9.34 8.84
CA CYS A 161 12.64 -9.60 9.27
C CYS A 161 12.44 -11.02 9.75
N THR A 162 11.38 -11.17 10.55
CA THR A 162 10.93 -12.43 11.10
C THR A 162 9.44 -12.58 10.85
N PHE A 163 9.06 -13.68 10.20
CA PHE A 163 7.68 -14.07 9.98
C PHE A 163 7.29 -15.15 10.98
N LYS A 164 6.52 -14.77 12.00
CA LYS A 164 5.93 -15.69 12.97
C LYS A 164 4.56 -16.15 12.47
N HIS A 165 4.54 -17.05 11.49
CA HIS A 165 3.31 -17.59 10.88
C HIS A 165 2.33 -18.23 11.87
N GLY A 166 2.85 -18.83 12.95
CA GLY A 166 2.04 -19.40 14.04
C GLY A 166 1.27 -18.33 14.82
N GLU A 167 1.93 -17.21 15.10
CA GLU A 167 1.37 -16.04 15.79
C GLU A 167 0.69 -15.04 14.84
N ARG A 168 0.89 -15.21 13.52
CA ARG A 168 0.46 -14.30 12.46
C ARG A 168 1.03 -12.88 12.62
N ILE A 169 2.31 -12.80 12.93
CA ILE A 169 3.03 -11.54 13.14
C ILE A 169 4.22 -11.48 12.17
N LEU A 170 4.43 -10.32 11.58
CA LEU A 170 5.65 -9.93 10.90
C LEU A 170 6.37 -8.92 11.78
N GLN A 171 7.66 -9.15 12.02
CA GLN A 171 8.54 -8.24 12.72
C GLN A 171 9.65 -7.82 11.76
N VAL A 172 9.86 -6.51 11.61
CA VAL A 172 11.01 -5.95 10.89
C VAL A 172 11.92 -5.31 11.91
N PHE A 173 13.19 -5.63 11.82
CA PHE A 173 14.24 -5.13 12.68
C PHE A 173 15.14 -4.21 11.85
N VAL A 174 15.40 -3.03 12.40
CA VAL A 174 16.29 -2.03 11.81
C VAL A 174 17.36 -1.73 12.84
N GLU A 175 18.56 -2.23 12.61
CA GLU A 175 19.75 -1.87 13.37
C GLU A 175 20.41 -0.66 12.69
N LEU A 176 20.71 0.39 13.45
CA LEU A 176 21.47 1.54 13.00
C LEU A 176 22.81 1.61 13.74
N THR A 177 23.89 1.79 12.99
CA THR A 177 25.23 2.02 13.53
C THR A 177 25.51 3.52 13.51
N HIS A 178 25.68 4.12 14.68
CA HIS A 178 26.02 5.54 14.78
C HIS A 178 27.51 5.75 14.53
N ARG A 179 27.86 6.84 13.83
CA ARG A 179 29.26 7.25 13.63
C ARG A 179 29.93 7.50 14.98
N SER A 180 31.23 7.21 15.08
CA SER A 180 32.02 7.40 16.31
C SER A 180 32.03 8.84 16.82
N THR A 181 31.80 9.82 15.94
CA THR A 181 31.70 11.25 16.25
C THR A 181 30.30 11.71 16.66
N CYS A 182 29.33 10.80 16.79
CA CYS A 182 27.99 11.18 17.23
C CYS A 182 27.99 11.58 18.71
N GLU A 183 27.67 12.84 18.98
CA GLU A 183 27.55 13.39 20.33
C GLU A 183 26.31 12.90 21.09
N VAL A 184 25.28 12.44 20.36
CA VAL A 184 23.98 12.09 20.94
C VAL A 184 23.95 10.63 21.38
N LYS A 185 24.55 9.72 20.61
CA LYS A 185 24.50 8.27 20.84
C LYS A 185 25.75 7.59 20.31
N GLN A 186 26.30 6.66 21.08
CA GLN A 186 27.43 5.83 20.65
C GLN A 186 26.96 4.38 20.42
N GLY A 187 27.49 3.74 19.37
CA GLY A 187 27.27 2.32 19.09
C GLY A 187 26.04 2.03 18.23
N LYS A 188 25.45 0.85 18.45
CA LYS A 188 24.34 0.31 17.66
C LYS A 188 23.00 0.49 18.37
N GLU A 189 21.96 0.78 17.61
CA GLU A 189 20.59 0.85 18.10
C GLU A 189 19.67 -0.05 17.28
N LEU A 190 18.81 -0.81 17.96
CA LEU A 190 17.85 -1.69 17.33
C LEU A 190 16.43 -1.13 17.46
N TYR A 191 15.76 -1.03 16.34
CA TYR A 191 14.38 -0.65 16.22
C TYR A 191 13.56 -1.82 15.68
N GLN A 192 12.34 -1.98 16.20
CA GLN A 192 11.43 -3.04 15.81
C GLN A 192 10.10 -2.45 15.35
N LEU A 193 9.68 -2.83 14.14
CA LEU A 193 8.35 -2.66 13.62
C LEU A 193 7.61 -4.00 13.71
N SER A 194 6.46 -4.04 14.39
CA SER A 194 5.69 -5.29 14.55
C SER A 194 4.28 -5.11 14.00
N MET A 195 3.88 -5.97 13.07
CA MET A 195 2.58 -5.93 12.41
C MET A 195 1.89 -7.30 12.42
N HIS A 196 0.62 -7.31 12.83
CA HIS A 196 -0.19 -8.51 12.76
C HIS A 196 -0.74 -8.69 11.34
N TYR A 197 -0.90 -9.93 10.87
CA TYR A 197 -1.36 -10.21 9.49
C TYR A 197 -2.78 -9.71 9.22
N SER A 198 -3.61 -9.50 10.25
CA SER A 198 -4.92 -8.87 10.09
C SER A 198 -4.85 -7.39 9.70
N ASN A 199 -3.69 -6.76 9.90
CA ASN A 199 -3.45 -5.38 9.48
C ASN A 199 -3.13 -5.29 7.97
N ILE A 200 -2.75 -6.42 7.34
CA ILE A 200 -2.40 -6.48 5.92
C ILE A 200 -3.70 -6.64 5.11
N PHE A 201 -4.00 -5.64 4.30
CA PHE A 201 -5.19 -5.57 3.45
C PHE A 201 -4.94 -6.12 2.03
N ARG A 202 -3.74 -5.90 1.49
CA ARG A 202 -3.32 -6.36 0.16
C ARG A 202 -1.80 -6.58 0.15
N VAL A 203 -1.35 -7.57 -0.62
CA VAL A 203 0.06 -7.85 -0.87
C VAL A 203 0.31 -7.82 -2.37
N VAL A 204 1.13 -6.88 -2.82
CA VAL A 204 1.61 -6.83 -4.21
C VAL A 204 3.06 -7.32 -4.23
N VAL A 205 3.41 -8.18 -5.16
CA VAL A 205 4.76 -8.75 -5.30
C VAL A 205 5.33 -8.36 -6.65
N HIS A 206 6.49 -7.72 -6.64
CA HIS A 206 7.29 -7.51 -7.83
C HIS A 206 8.49 -8.46 -7.77
N ASP A 207 8.49 -9.50 -8.62
CA ASP A 207 9.57 -10.52 -8.66
C ASP A 207 10.03 -10.78 -10.11
N PRO A 208 10.69 -9.82 -10.77
CA PRO A 208 11.15 -10.00 -12.14
C PRO A 208 12.22 -11.11 -12.25
N VAL A 209 12.26 -11.75 -13.41
CA VAL A 209 13.32 -12.71 -13.77
C VAL A 209 14.69 -12.02 -13.69
N GLY A 210 15.62 -12.61 -12.94
CA GLY A 210 16.97 -12.08 -12.73
C GLY A 210 17.08 -10.84 -11.84
N GLY A 211 15.97 -10.38 -11.25
CA GLY A 211 15.95 -9.20 -10.39
C GLY A 211 15.61 -9.50 -8.91
N PRO A 212 15.62 -8.44 -8.08
CA PRO A 212 15.27 -8.52 -6.67
C PRO A 212 13.75 -8.73 -6.48
N THR A 213 13.36 -9.36 -5.37
CA THR A 213 11.94 -9.45 -4.99
C THR A 213 11.57 -8.30 -4.06
N ASP A 214 10.59 -7.50 -4.47
CA ASP A 214 9.96 -6.48 -3.63
C ASP A 214 8.54 -6.90 -3.26
N VAL A 215 8.22 -6.81 -1.97
CA VAL A 215 6.91 -7.16 -1.42
C VAL A 215 6.28 -5.92 -0.82
N PHE A 216 5.17 -5.48 -1.40
CA PHE A 216 4.44 -4.30 -0.96
C PHE A 216 3.24 -4.72 -0.12
N LEU A 217 3.24 -4.34 1.15
CA LEU A 217 2.19 -4.60 2.11
C LEU A 217 1.32 -3.36 2.25
N HIS A 218 0.09 -3.41 1.74
CA HIS A 218 -0.92 -2.40 2.03
C HIS A 218 -1.49 -2.69 3.42
N LEU A 219 -1.39 -1.71 4.32
CA LEU A 219 -1.75 -1.83 5.72
C LEU A 219 -2.96 -0.94 6.05
N HIS A 220 -3.78 -1.37 7.01
CA HIS A 220 -4.82 -0.52 7.57
C HIS A 220 -4.23 0.68 8.32
N THR A 221 -3.15 0.44 9.06
CA THR A 221 -2.35 1.49 9.71
C THR A 221 -0.88 1.07 9.73
N VAL A 222 0.07 1.98 9.52
CA VAL A 222 1.49 1.68 9.75
C VAL A 222 1.75 1.71 11.26
N PRO A 223 2.25 0.62 11.86
CA PRO A 223 2.58 0.63 13.28
C PRO A 223 3.78 1.54 13.55
N LEU A 224 3.84 2.10 14.76
CA LEU A 224 5.03 2.83 15.21
C LEU A 224 6.17 1.87 15.52
N PHE A 225 7.39 2.32 15.25
CA PHE A 225 8.59 1.63 15.67
C PHE A 225 8.75 1.66 17.19
N ARG A 226 9.38 0.60 17.70
CA ARG A 226 9.76 0.47 19.10
C ARG A 226 11.27 0.41 19.17
N ARG A 227 11.87 1.18 20.06
CA ARG A 227 13.29 1.00 20.39
C ARG A 227 13.41 -0.25 21.26
N VAL A 228 14.32 -1.15 20.93
CA VAL A 228 14.64 -2.33 21.73
C VAL A 228 15.82 -1.95 22.64
N PRO A 229 15.62 -1.78 23.96
CA PRO A 229 16.72 -1.52 24.89
C PRO A 229 17.63 -2.75 24.97
N ASP A 230 18.95 -2.49 25.02
CA ASP A 230 20.05 -3.41 25.32
C ASP A 230 20.25 -4.62 24.38
N ILE A 231 21.13 -4.45 23.37
CA ILE A 231 21.60 -5.51 22.45
C ILE A 231 22.78 -6.32 23.04
N TRP A 232 23.41 -5.84 24.13
CA TRP A 232 24.70 -6.35 24.59
C TRP A 232 24.70 -7.79 25.12
N GLU A 233 23.54 -8.41 25.39
CA GLU A 233 23.46 -9.83 25.79
C GLU A 233 22.96 -10.79 24.70
N CYS A 234 22.53 -10.29 23.52
CA CYS A 234 21.79 -11.11 22.54
C CYS A 234 22.61 -11.64 21.35
N HIS A 235 23.91 -11.38 21.25
CA HIS A 235 24.71 -11.81 20.10
C HIS A 235 25.02 -13.32 20.02
N SER A 236 24.49 -14.17 20.91
CA SER A 236 24.47 -15.63 20.65
C SER A 236 23.24 -16.03 19.83
N LEU A 237 23.25 -15.69 18.53
CA LEU A 237 22.27 -16.16 17.54
C LEU A 237 22.29 -17.70 17.30
N ASN A 238 23.06 -18.44 18.09
CA ASN A 238 23.09 -19.90 18.17
C ASN A 238 22.92 -20.36 19.62
N SER A 239 21.72 -20.29 20.20
CA SER A 239 21.34 -21.30 21.20
C SER A 239 19.84 -21.41 21.39
N SER A 240 19.42 -22.66 21.49
CA SER A 240 18.09 -23.19 21.81
C SER A 240 17.60 -22.85 23.23
N ARG A 241 17.93 -21.66 23.77
CA ARG A 241 17.58 -21.22 25.13
C ARG A 241 16.63 -20.01 25.19
N TRP A 242 15.78 -19.84 24.18
CA TRP A 242 14.67 -18.89 24.23
C TRP A 242 13.50 -19.29 25.15
N THR A 243 13.67 -20.33 25.98
CA THR A 243 12.63 -20.80 26.91
C THR A 243 13.03 -20.49 28.36
N ARG A 244 12.52 -19.36 28.88
CA ARG A 244 12.08 -19.09 30.29
C ARG A 244 12.47 -17.73 30.87
N GLN A 245 13.41 -16.97 30.29
CA GLN A 245 13.83 -15.68 30.88
C GLN A 245 13.03 -14.46 30.39
N THR A 246 12.28 -14.53 29.28
CA THR A 246 11.54 -13.40 28.67
C THR A 246 10.18 -13.09 29.29
N ARG A 247 9.85 -13.70 30.45
CA ARG A 247 8.56 -13.46 31.12
C ARG A 247 8.57 -12.29 32.12
N ARG A 248 9.74 -11.65 32.35
CA ARG A 248 9.89 -10.53 33.30
C ARG A 248 10.22 -9.16 32.68
N ASP A 249 10.35 -9.05 31.36
CA ASP A 249 10.31 -7.74 30.68
C ASP A 249 8.86 -7.29 30.49
N ARG A 250 8.25 -6.98 31.64
CA ARG A 250 7.00 -6.24 31.68
C ARG A 250 7.29 -4.80 31.23
N MET A 251 6.67 -4.42 30.11
CA MET A 251 5.98 -3.13 29.95
C MET A 251 6.79 -1.84 29.71
N ASN A 252 8.10 -1.85 29.42
CA ASN A 252 8.78 -0.62 28.98
C ASN A 252 8.94 -0.57 27.46
N PHE A 253 7.84 -0.65 26.72
CA PHE A 253 7.86 -0.35 25.28
C PHE A 253 7.93 1.17 25.10
N GLN A 254 9.13 1.73 24.93
CA GLN A 254 9.27 3.09 24.42
C GLN A 254 8.98 3.08 22.92
N ARG A 255 7.72 3.34 22.56
CA ARG A 255 7.37 3.74 21.19
C ARG A 255 8.22 4.96 20.86
N THR A 256 8.90 4.91 19.72
CA THR A 256 9.71 6.04 19.30
C THR A 256 9.00 6.83 18.21
N LEU A 257 9.07 8.15 18.32
CA LEU A 257 8.62 9.07 17.28
C LEU A 257 9.74 9.36 16.26
N GLN A 258 10.95 8.87 16.51
CA GLN A 258 12.11 9.09 15.67
C GLN A 258 13.03 7.86 15.68
N ILE A 259 13.48 7.46 14.51
CA ILE A 259 14.51 6.46 14.29
C ILE A 259 15.77 7.20 13.87
N GLY A 260 16.89 6.87 14.50
CA GLY A 260 18.19 7.45 14.15
C GLY A 260 18.41 8.87 14.69
N CYS A 261 19.45 9.49 14.16
CA CYS A 261 20.15 10.69 14.66
C CYS A 261 20.70 11.47 13.46
N ALA A 262 21.05 12.75 13.59
CA ALA A 262 21.64 13.53 12.48
C ALA A 262 22.93 12.90 11.89
N CYS A 263 23.61 12.06 12.67
CA CYS A 263 24.77 11.27 12.29
C CYS A 263 24.46 10.05 11.40
N CYS A 264 23.20 9.66 11.29
CA CYS A 264 22.69 8.55 10.48
C CYS A 264 21.36 8.95 9.81
N SER A 265 20.66 8.01 9.17
CA SER A 265 19.36 8.32 8.56
C SER A 265 18.31 8.61 9.65
N VAL A 266 17.65 9.77 9.59
CA VAL A 266 16.55 10.14 10.50
C VAL A 266 15.21 9.89 9.83
N LEU A 267 14.41 9.02 10.44
CA LEU A 267 13.01 8.79 10.07
C LEU A 267 12.10 9.17 11.23
N LYS A 268 11.22 10.15 11.03
CA LYS A 268 10.24 10.54 12.05
C LYS A 268 8.92 9.79 11.88
N SER A 269 8.09 9.80 12.91
CA SER A 269 6.76 9.18 12.83
C SER A 269 5.78 9.97 11.94
N GLU A 270 5.94 11.30 11.86
CA GLU A 270 5.18 12.17 10.95
C GLU A 270 5.45 11.82 9.47
N ASP A 271 6.71 11.46 9.18
CA ASP A 271 7.19 11.07 7.85
C ASP A 271 6.53 9.79 7.31
N VAL A 272 6.12 8.87 8.19
CA VAL A 272 5.57 7.55 7.78
C VAL A 272 4.08 7.40 8.06
N GLY A 273 3.48 8.25 8.89
CA GLY A 273 2.10 8.02 9.33
C GLY A 273 1.07 8.11 8.19
N GLY A 274 1.41 8.78 7.09
CA GLY A 274 0.54 9.00 5.93
C GLY A 274 0.76 7.95 4.84
N CYS A 275 1.79 7.11 5.01
CA CYS A 275 2.11 6.01 4.11
C CYS A 275 1.30 4.79 4.56
N PHE A 276 0.42 4.26 3.70
CA PHE A 276 -0.30 3.01 4.00
C PHE A 276 0.36 1.77 3.39
N VAL A 277 1.50 1.94 2.73
CA VAL A 277 2.20 0.85 2.05
C VAL A 277 3.63 0.75 2.55
N VAL A 278 3.99 -0.45 3.01
CA VAL A 278 5.36 -0.81 3.40
C VAL A 278 5.93 -1.76 2.35
N LYS A 279 7.03 -1.35 1.71
CA LYS A 279 7.80 -2.19 0.78
C LYS A 279 8.90 -2.89 1.55
N LEU A 280 8.94 -4.22 1.46
CA LEU A 280 10.04 -5.06 1.92
C LEU A 280 10.87 -5.47 0.71
N GLY A 281 12.10 -4.98 0.61
CA GLY A 281 13.03 -5.38 -0.43
C GLY A 281 13.90 -6.54 0.05
N PHE A 282 13.91 -7.64 -0.68
CA PHE A 282 14.69 -8.83 -0.34
C PHE A 282 15.93 -8.97 -1.22
N SER A 283 17.03 -9.42 -0.62
CA SER A 283 18.27 -9.74 -1.34
C SER A 283 18.21 -11.15 -1.96
N ASP A 284 17.63 -12.12 -1.24
CA ASP A 284 17.40 -13.48 -1.73
C ASP A 284 15.95 -13.64 -2.20
N SER A 285 15.75 -13.63 -3.53
CA SER A 285 14.44 -13.81 -4.14
C SER A 285 13.81 -15.18 -3.83
N HIS A 286 14.61 -16.23 -3.61
CA HIS A 286 14.10 -17.56 -3.30
C HIS A 286 13.59 -17.67 -1.86
N GLU A 287 14.29 -17.07 -0.89
CA GLU A 287 13.81 -16.95 0.49
C GLU A 287 12.55 -16.07 0.56
N ALA A 288 12.53 -14.94 -0.16
CA ALA A 288 11.38 -14.05 -0.25
C ALA A 288 10.13 -14.79 -0.76
N ARG A 289 10.25 -15.51 -1.89
CA ARG A 289 9.13 -16.28 -2.48
C ARG A 289 8.55 -17.31 -1.52
N ARG A 290 9.41 -18.06 -0.82
CA ARG A 290 8.96 -19.07 0.16
C ARG A 290 8.18 -18.43 1.31
N THR A 291 8.70 -17.32 1.82
CA THR A 291 8.10 -16.56 2.92
C THR A 291 6.75 -15.96 2.53
N VAL A 292 6.66 -15.32 1.35
CA VAL A 292 5.43 -14.73 0.81
C VAL A 292 4.38 -15.81 0.51
N GLY A 293 4.81 -16.95 -0.03
CA GLY A 293 3.94 -18.11 -0.25
C GLY A 293 3.25 -18.57 1.04
N ARG A 294 4.00 -18.65 2.14
CA ARG A 294 3.47 -19.02 3.47
C ARG A 294 2.58 -17.93 4.06
N LEU A 295 2.99 -16.66 3.92
CA LEU A 295 2.19 -15.50 4.31
C LEU A 295 0.80 -15.56 3.65
N SER A 296 0.73 -15.87 2.35
CA SER A 296 -0.52 -15.97 1.60
C SER A 296 -1.52 -16.96 2.23
N ARG A 297 -1.03 -18.08 2.76
CA ARG A 297 -1.89 -19.11 3.38
C ARG A 297 -2.39 -18.71 4.76
N LYS A 298 -1.58 -17.96 5.52
CA LYS A 298 -1.95 -17.52 6.88
C LYS A 298 -2.83 -16.27 6.86
N CYS A 299 -2.70 -15.46 5.82
CA CYS A 299 -3.53 -14.30 5.56
C CYS A 299 -4.87 -14.72 4.94
N LYS A 300 -5.93 -14.79 5.76
CA LYS A 300 -7.27 -15.27 5.32
C LYS A 300 -7.98 -14.35 4.32
N ARG A 301 -7.71 -13.04 4.35
CA ARG A 301 -8.50 -12.01 3.63
C ARG A 301 -7.77 -11.25 2.51
N PRO A 302 -6.48 -10.88 2.63
CA PRO A 302 -5.88 -9.96 1.67
C PRO A 302 -5.68 -10.59 0.29
N TRP A 303 -5.75 -9.74 -0.72
CA TRP A 303 -5.39 -10.10 -2.09
C TRP A 303 -3.88 -10.26 -2.21
N PHE A 304 -3.45 -11.22 -3.02
CA PHE A 304 -2.05 -11.44 -3.35
C PHE A 304 -1.92 -11.33 -4.86
N GLU A 305 -1.30 -10.25 -5.31
CA GLU A 305 -1.10 -9.95 -6.72
C GLU A 305 0.39 -9.90 -7.05
N PHE A 306 0.73 -10.32 -8.26
CA PHE A 306 2.01 -10.05 -8.88
C PHE A 306 1.85 -8.88 -9.84
N ALA A 307 2.79 -7.94 -9.83
CA ALA A 307 2.72 -6.76 -10.67
C ALA A 307 4.11 -6.25 -11.08
N PRO A 308 4.27 -5.69 -12.30
CA PRO A 308 5.43 -4.90 -12.65
C PRO A 308 5.35 -3.55 -11.94
N VAL A 309 6.04 -3.39 -10.81
CA VAL A 309 5.99 -2.15 -10.03
C VAL A 309 7.23 -1.31 -10.30
N SER A 310 7.04 -0.09 -10.79
CA SER A 310 8.06 0.95 -10.84
C SER A 310 8.07 1.70 -9.51
N THR A 311 9.25 1.84 -8.89
CA THR A 311 9.42 2.70 -7.71
C THR A 311 9.94 4.06 -8.16
N HIS A 312 9.24 5.13 -7.75
CA HIS A 312 9.70 6.50 -7.94
C HIS A 312 9.91 7.14 -6.58
N THR A 313 11.13 7.62 -6.31
CA THR A 313 11.43 8.31 -5.06
C THR A 313 10.92 9.74 -5.13
N VAL A 314 10.00 10.07 -4.23
CA VAL A 314 9.38 11.40 -4.12
C VAL A 314 9.97 12.21 -2.95
N GLY A 315 10.54 11.52 -1.96
CA GLY A 315 11.25 12.15 -0.85
C GLY A 315 10.35 12.97 0.08
N ARG A 316 10.90 14.03 0.68
CA ARG A 316 10.22 14.90 1.66
C ARG A 316 9.40 16.03 1.04
N ASP A 317 9.36 16.12 -0.29
CA ASP A 317 8.79 17.25 -1.01
C ASP A 317 7.25 17.32 -0.94
N ALA A 318 6.59 16.28 -0.43
CA ALA A 318 5.14 16.24 -0.25
C ALA A 318 4.62 17.32 0.72
N ASP A 319 5.41 17.69 1.73
CA ASP A 319 5.03 18.74 2.67
C ASP A 319 5.11 20.12 2.01
N GLY A 320 6.13 20.34 1.18
CA GLY A 320 6.23 21.54 0.33
C GLY A 320 5.12 21.62 -0.73
N LEU A 321 4.65 20.48 -1.26
CA LEU A 321 3.48 20.46 -2.13
C LEU A 321 2.21 20.86 -1.37
N ARG A 322 1.97 20.29 -0.18
CA ARG A 322 0.79 20.63 0.65
C ARG A 322 0.76 22.12 0.96
N GLN A 323 1.90 22.70 1.34
CA GLN A 323 2.00 24.13 1.59
C GLN A 323 1.65 24.96 0.35
N ARG A 324 2.23 24.64 -0.82
CA ARG A 324 1.91 25.32 -2.08
C ARG A 324 0.44 25.19 -2.48
N LEU A 325 -0.17 24.03 -2.23
CA LEU A 325 -1.60 23.81 -2.47
C LEU A 325 -2.45 24.73 -1.59
N CYS A 326 -2.17 24.78 -0.29
CA CYS A 326 -2.88 25.65 0.64
C CYS A 326 -2.69 27.13 0.27
N GLU A 327 -1.47 27.59 0.07
CA GLU A 327 -1.17 28.99 -0.29
C GLU A 327 -1.91 29.45 -1.54
N ARG A 328 -2.07 28.57 -2.53
CA ARG A 328 -2.75 28.89 -3.80
C ARG A 328 -4.27 28.78 -3.70
N LEU A 329 -4.80 27.77 -3.02
CA LEU A 329 -6.23 27.48 -3.02
C LEU A 329 -6.99 28.16 -1.88
N GLU A 330 -6.38 28.38 -0.71
CA GLU A 330 -7.05 29.01 0.44
C GLU A 330 -7.66 30.39 0.13
N PRO A 331 -7.04 31.26 -0.68
CA PRO A 331 -7.66 32.52 -1.08
C PRO A 331 -8.84 32.36 -2.04
N GLN A 332 -8.94 31.22 -2.74
CA GLN A 332 -9.85 31.01 -3.87
C GLN A 332 -11.07 30.16 -3.49
N ILE A 333 -10.98 29.33 -2.44
CA ILE A 333 -12.05 28.42 -2.04
C ILE A 333 -12.50 28.72 -0.60
N GLY A 334 -13.79 28.47 -0.32
CA GLY A 334 -14.35 28.70 1.00
C GLY A 334 -13.83 27.72 2.06
N PHE A 335 -14.03 28.08 3.34
CA PHE A 335 -13.53 27.33 4.49
C PHE A 335 -13.96 25.85 4.49
N ALA A 336 -15.16 25.54 4.01
CA ALA A 336 -15.67 24.17 3.96
C ALA A 336 -14.82 23.28 3.03
N CYS A 337 -14.48 23.81 1.85
CA CYS A 337 -13.61 23.14 0.89
C CYS A 337 -12.16 23.07 1.38
N CYS A 338 -11.62 24.13 1.95
CA CYS A 338 -10.28 24.11 2.58
C CYS A 338 -10.18 23.04 3.66
N TYR A 339 -11.20 22.93 4.51
CA TYR A 339 -11.24 21.93 5.57
C TYR A 339 -11.28 20.51 5.01
N ALA A 340 -12.10 20.24 3.98
CA ALA A 340 -12.22 18.93 3.36
C ALA A 340 -10.96 18.55 2.55
N LEU A 341 -10.32 19.52 1.89
CA LEU A 341 -9.06 19.31 1.18
C LEU A 341 -7.94 18.97 2.15
N ASN A 342 -7.82 19.70 3.27
CA ASN A 342 -6.89 19.35 4.33
C ASN A 342 -7.21 17.98 4.93
N ALA A 343 -8.50 17.64 5.11
CA ALA A 343 -8.90 16.32 5.58
C ALA A 343 -8.42 15.20 4.66
N LEU A 344 -8.43 15.42 3.35
CA LEU A 344 -7.96 14.48 2.35
C LEU A 344 -6.42 14.39 2.34
N LEU A 345 -5.73 15.52 2.27
CA LEU A 345 -4.26 15.61 2.16
C LEU A 345 -3.52 15.17 3.43
N GLN A 346 -4.12 15.35 4.60
CA GLN A 346 -3.54 14.97 5.90
C GLN A 346 -3.87 13.52 6.28
N LYS A 347 -4.86 12.90 5.63
CA LYS A 347 -5.25 11.52 5.94
C LYS A 347 -4.23 10.50 5.42
N SER A 348 -3.72 10.74 4.23
CA SER A 348 -2.81 9.87 3.50
C SER A 348 -1.89 10.70 2.61
N ASP A 349 -0.69 10.19 2.34
CA ASP A 349 0.18 10.77 1.34
C ASP A 349 -0.28 10.47 -0.10
N ASP A 350 -1.25 9.56 -0.30
CA ASP A 350 -1.75 9.10 -1.59
C ASP A 350 -1.99 10.25 -2.59
N ILE A 351 -2.78 11.24 -2.19
CA ILE A 351 -3.14 12.36 -3.08
C ILE A 351 -1.95 13.28 -3.32
N ALA A 352 -1.19 13.63 -2.27
CA ALA A 352 -0.02 14.48 -2.41
C ALA A 352 1.00 13.85 -3.37
N MET A 353 1.29 12.55 -3.20
CA MET A 353 2.22 11.81 -4.04
C MET A 353 1.71 11.68 -5.48
N GLN A 354 0.41 11.42 -5.69
CA GLN A 354 -0.17 11.41 -7.02
C GLN A 354 0.01 12.75 -7.73
N LEU A 355 -0.28 13.86 -7.04
CA LEU A 355 -0.12 15.22 -7.57
C LEU A 355 1.35 15.55 -7.89
N MET A 356 2.29 15.07 -7.08
CA MET A 356 3.72 15.23 -7.32
C MET A 356 4.23 14.50 -8.57
N LEU A 357 3.56 13.42 -8.96
CA LEU A 357 3.90 12.63 -10.14
C LEU A 357 3.29 13.20 -11.44
N LEU A 358 2.47 14.24 -11.35
CA LEU A 358 1.87 14.89 -12.52
C LEU A 358 2.86 15.83 -13.21
N MET A 359 2.68 15.96 -14.53
CA MET A 359 3.29 17.06 -15.28
C MET A 359 2.69 18.40 -14.83
N SER A 360 3.46 19.49 -14.92
CA SER A 360 3.03 20.81 -14.46
C SER A 360 1.67 21.25 -15.00
N GLU A 361 1.40 21.01 -16.29
CA GLU A 361 0.11 21.36 -16.92
C GLU A 361 -1.09 20.60 -16.32
N GLN A 362 -0.89 19.32 -16.00
CA GLN A 362 -1.93 18.48 -15.38
C GLN A 362 -2.16 18.88 -13.93
N PHE A 363 -1.08 19.20 -13.21
CA PHE A 363 -1.18 19.74 -11.86
C PHE A 363 -1.97 21.05 -11.85
N ASP A 364 -1.63 22.01 -12.73
CA ASP A 364 -2.37 23.27 -12.85
C ASP A 364 -3.83 23.06 -13.28
N ALA A 365 -4.13 22.04 -14.09
CA ALA A 365 -5.51 21.68 -14.43
C ALA A 365 -6.31 21.25 -13.20
N VAL A 366 -5.73 20.40 -12.33
CA VAL A 366 -6.39 20.00 -11.08
C VAL A 366 -6.67 21.20 -10.16
N LEU A 367 -5.77 22.18 -10.10
CA LEU A 367 -6.00 23.39 -9.32
C LEU A 367 -7.15 24.22 -9.87
N ARG A 368 -7.18 24.44 -11.19
CA ARG A 368 -8.30 25.13 -11.85
C ARG A 368 -9.62 24.40 -11.66
N ASP A 369 -9.61 23.07 -11.69
CA ASP A 369 -10.80 22.26 -11.43
C ASP A 369 -11.31 22.47 -10.00
N LEU A 370 -10.43 22.43 -8.98
CA LEU A 370 -10.80 22.69 -7.59
C LEU A 370 -11.39 24.09 -7.39
N GLU A 371 -10.77 25.12 -7.97
CA GLU A 371 -11.27 26.50 -7.94
C GLU A 371 -12.64 26.62 -8.62
N SER A 372 -12.77 26.05 -9.82
CA SER A 372 -14.01 26.06 -10.60
C SER A 372 -15.14 25.32 -9.88
N PHE A 373 -14.85 24.15 -9.31
CA PHE A 373 -15.84 23.35 -8.59
C PHE A 373 -16.31 24.03 -7.31
N ALA A 374 -15.41 24.69 -6.58
CA ALA A 374 -15.77 25.48 -5.41
C ALA A 374 -16.71 26.63 -5.78
N ALA A 375 -16.41 27.36 -6.86
CA ALA A 375 -17.23 28.46 -7.36
C ALA A 375 -18.61 27.98 -7.87
N GLN A 376 -18.68 26.79 -8.48
CA GLN A 376 -19.94 26.21 -8.97
C GLN A 376 -20.84 25.71 -7.84
N ASN A 377 -20.30 24.91 -6.90
CA ASN A 377 -21.05 24.36 -5.78
C ASN A 377 -20.12 23.90 -4.65
N GLU A 378 -19.87 24.80 -3.69
CA GLU A 378 -18.99 24.55 -2.54
C GLU A 378 -19.38 23.31 -1.73
N SER A 379 -20.69 23.12 -1.47
CA SER A 379 -21.18 21.98 -0.69
C SER A 379 -20.95 20.65 -1.42
N ALA A 380 -21.16 20.61 -2.73
CA ALA A 380 -20.88 19.42 -3.53
C ALA A 380 -19.38 19.08 -3.54
N LEU A 381 -18.50 20.08 -3.61
CA LEU A 381 -17.05 19.86 -3.54
C LEU A 381 -16.62 19.35 -2.16
N GLU A 382 -17.14 19.92 -1.05
CA GLU A 382 -16.88 19.42 0.31
C GLU A 382 -17.24 17.92 0.41
N VAL A 383 -18.43 17.53 -0.02
CA VAL A 383 -18.88 16.13 0.00
C VAL A 383 -18.04 15.25 -0.93
N THR A 384 -17.64 15.76 -2.10
CA THR A 384 -16.76 15.05 -3.04
C THR A 384 -15.42 14.69 -2.38
N LEU A 385 -14.76 15.66 -1.76
CA LEU A 385 -13.46 15.47 -1.11
C LEU A 385 -13.55 14.50 0.07
N PHE A 386 -14.61 14.58 0.89
CA PHE A 386 -14.84 13.60 1.96
C PHE A 386 -15.13 12.20 1.44
N THR A 387 -15.85 12.09 0.32
CA THR A 387 -16.14 10.79 -0.31
C THR A 387 -14.84 10.13 -0.81
N ILE A 388 -13.95 10.91 -1.44
CA ILE A 388 -12.63 10.44 -1.85
C ILE A 388 -11.81 10.01 -0.64
N LYS A 389 -11.79 10.81 0.44
CA LYS A 389 -11.12 10.47 1.69
C LYS A 389 -11.60 9.12 2.24
N THR A 390 -12.91 8.88 2.27
CA THR A 390 -13.47 7.60 2.73
C THR A 390 -13.07 6.44 1.83
N ALA A 391 -13.01 6.63 0.51
CA ALA A 391 -12.53 5.61 -0.41
C ALA A 391 -11.07 5.22 -0.15
N LEU A 392 -10.19 6.20 0.13
CA LEU A 392 -8.81 5.95 0.54
C LEU A 392 -8.72 5.23 1.89
N GLU A 393 -9.57 5.59 2.86
CA GLU A 393 -9.67 4.89 4.15
C GLU A 393 -10.07 3.42 4.01
N ASN A 394 -10.83 3.09 2.97
CA ASN A 394 -11.22 1.74 2.62
C ASN A 394 -10.18 1.01 1.73
N HIS A 395 -9.03 1.64 1.46
CA HIS A 395 -7.95 1.14 0.59
C HIS A 395 -8.40 0.85 -0.85
N SER A 396 -9.36 1.62 -1.34
CA SER A 396 -9.75 1.63 -2.75
C SER A 396 -8.61 2.23 -3.59
N ILE A 397 -8.47 1.76 -4.83
CA ILE A 397 -7.57 2.40 -5.80
C ILE A 397 -8.28 3.63 -6.35
N VAL A 398 -7.64 4.79 -6.19
CA VAL A 398 -8.19 6.10 -6.56
C VAL A 398 -7.13 6.87 -7.33
N THR A 399 -7.46 7.25 -8.57
CA THR A 399 -6.68 8.20 -9.36
C THR A 399 -7.35 9.56 -9.25
N PHE A 400 -6.74 10.47 -8.47
CA PHE A 400 -7.38 11.72 -8.06
C PHE A 400 -7.88 12.57 -9.24
N CYS A 401 -7.05 12.74 -10.27
CA CYS A 401 -7.38 13.53 -11.46
C CYS A 401 -8.57 12.97 -12.25
N THR A 402 -8.84 11.68 -12.15
CA THR A 402 -9.96 11.02 -12.84
C THR A 402 -11.21 11.04 -11.98
N VAL A 403 -11.06 10.74 -10.69
CA VAL A 403 -12.17 10.57 -9.76
C VAL A 403 -12.78 11.92 -9.37
N LEU A 404 -11.97 12.96 -9.13
CA LEU A 404 -12.44 14.27 -8.69
C LEU A 404 -13.51 14.87 -9.61
N PRO A 405 -13.28 15.08 -10.93
CA PRO A 405 -14.26 15.68 -11.81
C PRO A 405 -15.51 14.81 -11.98
N THR A 406 -15.32 13.49 -12.11
CA THR A 406 -16.41 12.52 -12.29
C THR A 406 -17.35 12.51 -11.07
N LEU A 407 -16.77 12.50 -9.87
CA LEU A 407 -17.51 12.44 -8.62
C LEU A 407 -18.20 13.77 -8.32
N PHE A 408 -17.52 14.89 -8.56
CA PHE A 408 -18.11 16.23 -8.41
C PHE A 408 -19.33 16.38 -9.33
N ALA A 409 -19.21 16.05 -10.62
CA ALA A 409 -20.33 16.14 -11.56
C ALA A 409 -21.53 15.28 -11.13
N ARG A 410 -21.28 14.09 -10.57
CA ARG A 410 -22.34 13.22 -10.04
C ARG A 410 -22.99 13.83 -8.80
N ILE A 411 -22.19 14.26 -7.82
CA ILE A 411 -22.69 14.82 -6.55
C ILE A 411 -23.41 16.14 -6.80
N CYS A 412 -22.92 17.00 -7.68
CA CYS A 412 -23.55 18.27 -8.01
C CYS A 412 -25.00 18.09 -8.52
N ARG A 413 -25.29 16.98 -9.23
CA ARG A 413 -26.64 16.66 -9.71
C ARG A 413 -27.57 16.07 -8.64
N THR A 414 -27.02 15.43 -7.61
CA THR A 414 -27.80 14.65 -6.63
C THR A 414 -27.82 15.25 -5.23
N HIS A 415 -26.86 16.13 -4.92
CA HIS A 415 -26.64 16.62 -3.57
C HIS A 415 -27.60 17.74 -3.24
N VAL A 416 -28.41 17.50 -2.21
CA VAL A 416 -29.22 18.51 -1.55
C VAL A 416 -28.61 18.69 -0.16
N PRO A 417 -28.13 19.89 0.21
CA PRO A 417 -27.61 20.14 1.55
C PRO A 417 -28.67 19.79 2.61
N SER A 418 -28.26 19.02 3.62
CA SER A 418 -29.17 18.69 4.72
C SER A 418 -29.58 19.97 5.47
N PRO A 419 -30.88 20.18 5.75
CA PRO A 419 -31.30 21.34 6.52
C PRO A 419 -30.71 21.26 7.92
N VAL A 420 -30.09 22.36 8.36
CA VAL A 420 -29.55 22.47 9.72
C VAL A 420 -30.72 22.52 10.70
N PRO A 421 -30.84 21.57 11.65
CA PRO A 421 -31.92 21.61 12.64
C PRO A 421 -31.89 22.93 13.43
N ARG A 422 -33.06 23.49 13.74
CA ARG A 422 -33.15 24.75 14.50
C ARG A 422 -32.39 24.64 15.82
N GLY A 423 -31.59 25.66 16.14
CA GLY A 423 -30.77 25.70 17.35
C GLY A 423 -29.51 24.82 17.32
N SER A 424 -29.20 24.21 16.16
CA SER A 424 -27.95 23.47 15.94
C SER A 424 -26.97 24.29 15.09
N CYS A 425 -25.68 23.99 15.21
CA CYS A 425 -24.64 24.51 14.34
C CYS A 425 -23.86 23.36 13.69
N LEU A 426 -23.20 23.64 12.58
CA LEU A 426 -22.29 22.68 11.94
C LEU A 426 -20.96 22.70 12.70
N VAL A 427 -20.50 21.54 13.18
CA VAL A 427 -19.22 21.41 13.88
C VAL A 427 -18.25 20.55 13.08
N ARG A 428 -17.06 21.10 12.87
CA ARG A 428 -15.91 20.44 12.26
C ARG A 428 -14.89 20.13 13.35
N ARG A 429 -14.39 18.89 13.41
CA ARG A 429 -13.57 18.39 14.53
C ARG A 429 -12.20 17.94 14.05
N VAL A 430 -11.17 18.29 14.79
CA VAL A 430 -9.79 17.91 14.48
C VAL A 430 -9.20 17.15 15.67
N PHE A 431 -8.55 16.02 15.41
CA PHE A 431 -7.76 15.29 16.40
C PHE A 431 -6.28 15.37 16.02
N VAL A 432 -5.47 15.92 16.93
CA VAL A 432 -4.02 16.01 16.74
C VAL A 432 -3.35 14.87 17.48
N THR A 433 -2.50 14.13 16.77
CA THR A 433 -1.66 13.06 17.31
C THR A 433 -0.20 13.35 16.98
N PRO A 434 0.78 12.73 17.67
CA PRO A 434 2.20 12.98 17.40
C PRO A 434 2.62 12.66 15.97
N SER A 435 1.92 11.76 15.29
CA SER A 435 2.20 11.41 13.90
C SER A 435 1.33 12.19 12.90
N HIS A 436 0.06 12.46 13.21
CA HIS A 436 -0.96 12.87 12.22
C HIS A 436 -2.03 13.81 12.79
N ILE A 437 -2.64 14.60 11.90
CA ILE A 437 -3.83 15.42 12.19
C ILE A 437 -5.04 14.81 11.47
N PHE A 438 -6.08 14.43 12.22
CA PHE A 438 -7.30 13.83 11.68
C PHE A 438 -8.44 14.84 11.65
N TYR A 439 -8.90 15.16 10.45
CA TYR A 439 -10.08 15.99 10.21
C TYR A 439 -11.30 15.07 10.05
N MET A 440 -12.33 15.31 10.85
CA MET A 440 -13.55 14.50 10.84
C MET A 440 -14.61 15.11 9.92
N PRO A 441 -15.48 14.29 9.30
CA PRO A 441 -16.63 14.81 8.59
C PRO A 441 -17.47 15.73 9.49
N PRO A 442 -18.05 16.80 8.92
CA PRO A 442 -18.85 17.75 9.68
C PRO A 442 -20.10 17.06 10.26
N CYS A 443 -20.51 17.49 11.45
CA CYS A 443 -21.68 16.93 12.15
C CYS A 443 -22.52 18.01 12.83
N TYR A 444 -23.81 17.71 13.03
CA TYR A 444 -24.73 18.53 13.82
C TYR A 444 -24.82 17.93 15.24
N PRO A 445 -24.14 18.48 16.25
CA PRO A 445 -24.39 18.06 17.61
C PRO A 445 -25.79 18.52 18.00
N CYS A 446 -26.68 17.58 18.34
CA CYS A 446 -27.88 17.94 19.07
C CYS A 446 -27.46 18.55 20.41
N ARG A 447 -27.90 19.78 20.70
CA ARG A 447 -27.90 20.27 22.08
C ARG A 447 -28.69 19.25 22.89
N LYS A 448 -28.02 18.48 23.75
CA LYS A 448 -28.72 17.92 24.91
C LYS A 448 -29.30 19.14 25.63
N GLN A 449 -30.62 19.31 25.60
CA GLN A 449 -31.26 20.17 26.57
C GLN A 449 -30.77 19.64 27.92
N SER A 450 -29.98 20.46 28.62
CA SER A 450 -29.69 20.22 30.01
C SER A 450 -31.03 20.01 30.69
N ALA A 451 -31.26 18.78 31.17
CA ALA A 451 -32.31 18.50 32.11
C ALA A 451 -31.96 19.26 33.40
N SER A 452 -32.33 20.53 33.42
CA SER A 452 -32.30 21.39 34.57
C SER A 452 -33.70 21.94 34.72
N GLN A 453 -34.35 21.47 35.79
CA GLN A 453 -35.60 21.92 36.41
C GLN A 453 -36.91 21.40 35.80
N VAL A 454 -37.44 20.32 36.42
CA VAL A 454 -38.62 20.40 37.30
C VAL A 454 -38.31 19.64 38.58
#